data_AF-A0A399J6B1-F1
#
_entry.id   AF-A0A399J6B1-F1
#
_cell.length_a   1.000
_cell.length_b   1.000
_cell.length_c   1.000
_cell.angle_alpha   90.00
_cell.angle_beta   90.00
_cell.angle_gamma   90.00
#
_symmetry.space_group_name_H-M   'P 1'
#
loop_
_entity.id
_entity.type
_entity.pdbx_description
1 polymer ?
#
loop_
_entity_poly.entity_id
_entity_poly.type
_entity_poly.pdbx_seq_one_letter_code
_entity_poly.pdbx_strand_id
1 'polypeptide(L)'
;MGASRALFETIEARWKQLAVDARPQLLAYGLSLGAHGTQAVFSDVDELRARTDGALLVGSPNGSTMWRTLQSQRDAGTSEWQPVLDGGRQVRWMSRPGDGAAGQGEWERPRVLYLQHATDPITWLSPKLFWRRPERLTPEQRSADLSPSMHWIPVVTGLQVTLDMLVSEAVPASYGHNFGDVVLTGWEQVSTGSTLDAAALERVQTEIATYAQIPLFQE
;
A
#
# COMPACT_ATOMS: atom_id res chain seq x y z
N MET A 1 -5.70 -17.36 -6.25
CA MET A 1 -5.52 -17.44 -4.79
C MET A 1 -4.67 -18.63 -4.35
N GLY A 2 -4.80 -19.82 -4.95
CA GLY A 2 -3.98 -21.00 -4.57
C GLY A 2 -2.46 -20.84 -4.73
N ALA A 3 -2.00 -20.14 -5.77
CA ALA A 3 -0.56 -20.00 -6.04
C ALA A 3 0.20 -19.19 -4.96
N SER A 4 -0.33 -18.04 -4.54
CA SER A 4 0.29 -17.20 -3.49
C SER A 4 0.34 -17.93 -2.14
N ARG A 5 -0.73 -18.65 -1.80
CA ARG A 5 -0.80 -19.49 -0.59
C ARG A 5 0.23 -20.61 -0.63
N ALA A 6 0.28 -21.37 -1.73
CA ALA A 6 1.24 -22.45 -1.90
C ALA A 6 2.69 -21.94 -1.82
N LEU A 7 2.98 -20.78 -2.44
CA LEU A 7 4.29 -20.14 -2.37
C LEU A 7 4.66 -19.80 -0.92
N PHE A 8 3.77 -19.08 -0.21
CA PHE A 8 4.04 -18.68 1.17
C PHE A 8 4.21 -19.88 2.09
N GLU A 9 3.30 -20.85 2.04
CA GLU A 9 3.35 -22.05 2.89
C GLU A 9 4.62 -22.87 2.62
N THR A 10 5.09 -22.94 1.38
CA THR A 10 6.35 -23.60 1.02
C THR A 10 7.56 -22.87 1.62
N ILE A 11 7.60 -21.53 1.50
CA ILE A 11 8.67 -20.71 2.08
C ILE A 11 8.65 -20.82 3.60
N GLU A 12 7.48 -20.68 4.22
CA GLU A 12 7.29 -20.76 5.67
C GLU A 12 7.70 -22.15 6.20
N ALA A 13 7.32 -23.23 5.51
CA ALA A 13 7.73 -24.58 5.88
C ALA A 13 9.25 -24.74 5.84
N ARG A 14 9.92 -24.22 4.80
CA ARG A 14 11.38 -24.25 4.71
C ARG A 14 12.03 -23.38 5.79
N TRP A 15 11.48 -22.19 6.05
CA TRP A 15 11.95 -21.28 7.08
C TRP A 15 11.86 -21.91 8.48
N LYS A 16 10.77 -22.62 8.78
CA LYS A 16 10.58 -23.34 10.06
C LYS A 16 11.60 -24.47 10.28
N GLN A 17 12.22 -25.00 9.24
CA GLN A 17 13.29 -26.01 9.36
C GLN A 17 14.63 -25.43 9.81
N LEU A 18 14.83 -24.12 9.73
CA LEU A 18 16.04 -23.46 10.22
C LEU A 18 16.01 -23.41 11.76
N ALA A 19 17.20 -23.49 12.37
CA ALA A 19 17.38 -23.29 13.80
C ALA A 19 16.85 -21.89 14.20
N VAL A 20 16.18 -21.80 15.34
CA VAL A 20 15.42 -20.59 15.75
C VAL A 20 16.29 -19.34 15.78
N ASP A 21 17.54 -19.49 16.24
CA ASP A 21 18.57 -18.46 16.35
C ASP A 21 19.22 -18.08 15.00
N ALA A 22 19.02 -18.88 13.96
CA ALA A 22 19.57 -18.67 12.62
C ALA A 22 18.50 -18.28 11.58
N ARG A 23 17.24 -18.12 11.98
CA ARG A 23 16.15 -17.76 11.07
C ARG A 23 16.32 -16.31 10.59
N PRO A 24 16.36 -16.05 9.27
CA PRO A 24 16.26 -14.68 8.76
C PRO A 24 14.85 -14.13 9.03
N GLN A 25 14.67 -12.82 8.94
CA GLN A 25 13.31 -12.26 8.98
C GLN A 25 12.46 -12.80 7.83
N LEU A 26 11.22 -13.18 8.12
CA LEU A 26 10.21 -13.56 7.14
C LEU A 26 9.25 -12.39 6.92
N LEU A 27 9.47 -11.58 5.88
CA LEU A 27 8.63 -10.42 5.55
C LEU A 27 7.70 -10.75 4.38
N ALA A 28 6.43 -10.35 4.49
CA ALA A 28 5.47 -10.47 3.39
C ALA A 28 5.44 -9.19 2.55
N TYR A 29 5.56 -9.32 1.24
CA TYR A 29 5.50 -8.21 0.31
C TYR A 29 4.51 -8.49 -0.81
N GLY A 30 3.85 -7.45 -1.29
CA GLY A 30 3.13 -7.52 -2.54
C GLY A 30 2.83 -6.13 -3.08
N LEU A 31 2.90 -5.98 -4.39
CA LEU A 31 2.50 -4.80 -5.14
C LEU A 31 1.34 -5.16 -6.06
N SER A 32 0.31 -4.30 -6.15
CA SER A 32 -0.83 -4.49 -7.05
C SER A 32 -1.56 -5.83 -6.84
N LEU A 33 -1.73 -6.62 -7.90
CA LEU A 33 -2.25 -8.00 -7.83
C LEU A 33 -1.40 -8.91 -6.91
N GLY A 34 -0.10 -8.62 -6.77
CA GLY A 34 0.75 -9.27 -5.78
C GLY A 34 0.29 -8.95 -4.35
N ALA A 35 -0.04 -7.69 -4.05
CA ALA A 35 -0.60 -7.31 -2.74
C ALA A 35 -1.94 -8.02 -2.47
N HIS A 36 -2.78 -8.17 -3.50
CA HIS A 36 -4.01 -8.97 -3.40
C HIS A 36 -3.73 -10.43 -3.09
N GLY A 37 -2.79 -11.05 -3.82
CA GLY A 37 -2.37 -12.44 -3.60
C GLY A 37 -1.78 -12.66 -2.21
N THR A 38 -0.91 -11.76 -1.76
CA THR A 38 -0.27 -11.79 -0.43
C THR A 38 -1.30 -11.69 0.69
N GLN A 39 -2.26 -10.76 0.59
CA GLN A 39 -3.34 -10.65 1.58
C GLN A 39 -4.23 -11.89 1.63
N ALA A 40 -4.48 -12.55 0.49
CA ALA A 40 -5.31 -13.75 0.42
C ALA A 40 -4.68 -15.00 1.05
N VAL A 41 -3.40 -14.95 1.43
CA VAL A 41 -2.72 -16.02 2.18
C VAL A 41 -3.24 -16.09 3.63
N PHE A 42 -3.64 -14.96 4.18
CA PHE A 42 -4.05 -14.83 5.57
C PHE A 42 -5.55 -14.51 5.66
N SER A 43 -6.17 -14.89 6.76
CA SER A 43 -7.56 -14.59 7.07
C SER A 43 -7.74 -13.14 7.50
N ASP A 44 -6.82 -12.62 8.30
CA ASP A 44 -6.79 -11.25 8.83
C ASP A 44 -5.35 -10.78 9.14
N VAL A 45 -5.25 -9.57 9.71
CA VAL A 45 -3.97 -8.95 10.10
C VAL A 45 -3.31 -9.70 11.25
N ASP A 46 -4.08 -10.28 12.17
CA ASP A 46 -3.54 -11.01 13.31
C ASP A 46 -2.85 -12.29 12.83
N GLU A 47 -3.45 -13.05 11.91
CA GLU A 47 -2.80 -14.20 11.30
C GLU A 47 -1.55 -13.80 10.51
N LEU A 48 -1.62 -12.70 9.74
CA LEU A 48 -0.46 -12.18 9.01
C LEU A 48 0.69 -11.88 9.98
N ARG A 49 0.42 -11.16 11.09
CA ARG A 49 1.44 -10.81 12.09
C ARG A 49 1.92 -12.02 12.89
N ALA A 50 1.09 -13.02 13.10
CA ALA A 50 1.50 -14.24 13.78
C ALA A 50 2.46 -15.12 12.93
N ARG A 51 2.44 -14.95 11.60
CA ARG A 51 3.18 -15.79 10.64
C ARG A 51 4.32 -15.07 9.93
N THR A 52 4.50 -13.77 10.14
CA THR A 52 5.56 -12.96 9.53
C THR A 52 6.18 -11.99 10.54
N ASP A 53 7.40 -11.54 10.24
CA ASP A 53 8.11 -10.51 11.02
C ASP A 53 7.72 -9.07 10.61
N GLY A 54 6.85 -8.95 9.60
CA GLY A 54 6.32 -7.69 9.08
C GLY A 54 5.70 -7.88 7.69
N ALA A 55 5.00 -6.85 7.21
CA ALA A 55 4.48 -6.84 5.85
C ALA A 55 4.43 -5.45 5.22
N LEU A 56 4.71 -5.39 3.93
CA LEU A 56 4.59 -4.21 3.08
C LEU A 56 3.63 -4.52 1.91
N LEU A 57 2.49 -3.84 1.90
CA LEU A 57 1.40 -4.04 0.94
C LEU A 57 1.21 -2.77 0.11
N VAL A 58 1.57 -2.82 -1.16
CA VAL A 58 1.69 -1.63 -2.02
C VAL A 58 0.56 -1.60 -3.04
N GLY A 59 -0.20 -0.50 -3.07
CA GLY A 59 -1.30 -0.31 -4.03
C GLY A 59 -2.31 -1.44 -4.02
N SER A 60 -2.80 -1.80 -2.82
CA SER A 60 -3.73 -2.92 -2.66
C SER A 60 -5.03 -2.68 -3.44
N PRO A 61 -5.39 -3.55 -4.41
CA PRO A 61 -6.61 -3.36 -5.18
C PRO A 61 -7.85 -3.38 -4.29
N ASN A 62 -8.91 -2.66 -4.67
CA ASN A 62 -10.19 -2.67 -3.98
C ASN A 62 -10.76 -4.09 -3.78
N GLY A 63 -10.37 -5.03 -4.65
CA GLY A 63 -10.70 -6.45 -4.61
C GLY A 63 -10.13 -7.24 -3.43
N SER A 64 -9.15 -6.70 -2.70
CA SER A 64 -8.55 -7.34 -1.51
C SER A 64 -9.47 -7.28 -0.29
N THR A 65 -9.88 -8.46 0.22
CA THR A 65 -10.81 -8.56 1.35
C THR A 65 -10.24 -7.97 2.63
N MET A 66 -8.99 -8.29 2.98
CA MET A 66 -8.33 -7.76 4.19
C MET A 66 -8.28 -6.23 4.16
N TRP A 67 -7.76 -5.63 3.09
CA TRP A 67 -7.78 -4.17 2.91
C TRP A 67 -9.17 -3.56 3.08
N ARG A 68 -10.22 -4.12 2.45
CA ARG A 68 -11.59 -3.59 2.60
C ARG A 68 -12.10 -3.66 4.05
N THR A 69 -11.79 -4.75 4.76
CA THR A 69 -12.15 -4.91 6.17
C THR A 69 -11.50 -3.81 7.00
N LEU A 70 -10.18 -3.58 6.83
CA LEU A 70 -9.45 -2.53 7.53
C LEU A 70 -10.00 -1.12 7.21
N GLN A 71 -10.29 -0.84 5.93
CA GLN A 71 -10.91 0.42 5.51
C GLN A 71 -12.27 0.68 6.19
N SER A 72 -13.04 -0.39 6.44
CA SER A 72 -14.35 -0.30 7.09
C SER A 72 -14.28 -0.16 8.61
N GLN A 73 -13.14 -0.50 9.21
CA GLN A 73 -12.90 -0.47 10.65
C GLN A 73 -12.08 0.74 11.11
N ARG A 74 -11.59 1.56 10.19
CA ARG A 74 -10.77 2.74 10.49
C ARG A 74 -11.43 3.67 11.52
N ASP A 75 -10.60 4.37 12.27
CA ASP A 75 -10.97 5.35 13.28
C ASP A 75 -11.83 6.47 12.66
N ALA A 76 -12.87 6.88 13.38
CA ALA A 76 -13.81 7.89 12.90
C ALA A 76 -13.10 9.22 12.58
N GLY A 77 -13.48 9.84 11.45
CA GLY A 77 -12.91 11.11 10.99
C GLY A 77 -11.63 10.98 10.16
N THR A 78 -11.04 9.78 10.05
CA THR A 78 -9.86 9.55 9.20
C THR A 78 -10.23 9.30 7.74
N SER A 79 -9.37 9.78 6.84
CA SER A 79 -9.61 9.75 5.40
C SER A 79 -9.49 8.33 4.84
N GLU A 80 -10.22 8.05 3.75
CA GLU A 80 -10.11 6.76 3.06
C GLU A 80 -8.67 6.53 2.56
N TRP A 81 -7.99 7.57 2.10
CA TRP A 81 -6.66 7.46 1.48
C TRP A 81 -5.51 7.42 2.50
N GLN A 82 -5.72 7.98 3.70
CA GLN A 82 -4.77 7.95 4.83
C GLN A 82 -5.52 7.62 6.13
N PRO A 83 -6.05 6.39 6.27
CA PRO A 83 -6.82 5.97 7.42
C PRO A 83 -5.90 5.78 8.64
N VAL A 84 -6.49 5.83 9.84
CA VAL A 84 -5.88 5.33 11.07
C VAL A 84 -6.76 4.21 11.59
N LEU A 85 -6.16 3.14 12.11
CA LEU A 85 -6.87 2.01 12.71
C LEU A 85 -6.28 1.76 14.10
N ASP A 86 -7.12 1.81 15.14
CA ASP A 86 -6.73 1.57 16.53
C ASP A 86 -5.50 2.41 16.93
N GLY A 87 -5.48 3.69 16.54
CA GLY A 87 -4.36 4.60 16.79
C GLY A 87 -3.05 4.26 16.05
N GLY A 88 -3.10 3.41 15.02
CA GLY A 88 -1.94 3.02 14.21
C GLY A 88 -1.01 2.03 14.90
N ARG A 89 -1.53 1.25 15.87
CA ARG A 89 -0.73 0.35 16.71
C ARG A 89 -0.13 -0.83 15.93
N GLN A 90 -0.84 -1.36 14.95
CA GLN A 90 -0.41 -2.56 14.21
C GLN A 90 -0.24 -2.28 12.71
N VAL A 91 -1.24 -1.60 12.12
CA VAL A 91 -1.31 -1.27 10.70
C VAL A 91 -1.18 0.23 10.52
N ARG A 92 -0.36 0.66 9.55
CA ARG A 92 -0.24 2.06 9.15
C ARG A 92 -0.35 2.20 7.63
N TRP A 93 -0.66 3.42 7.19
CA TRP A 93 -0.71 3.81 5.79
C TRP A 93 0.26 4.95 5.53
N MET A 94 0.88 4.92 4.36
CA MET A 94 1.87 5.90 3.92
C MET A 94 1.65 6.20 2.44
N SER A 95 1.56 7.49 2.10
CA SER A 95 1.56 7.97 0.71
C SER A 95 2.90 8.61 0.35
N ARG A 96 3.62 9.16 1.33
CA ARG A 96 4.91 9.82 1.17
C ARG A 96 5.84 9.50 2.33
N PRO A 97 7.17 9.64 2.15
CA PRO A 97 8.10 9.61 3.25
C PRO A 97 7.70 10.61 4.34
N GLY A 98 7.58 10.12 5.59
CA GLY A 98 7.15 10.92 6.74
C GLY A 98 5.66 10.79 7.08
N ASP A 99 4.82 10.28 6.18
CA ASP A 99 3.44 9.90 6.51
C ASP A 99 3.41 8.75 7.53
N GLY A 100 2.32 8.64 8.30
CA GLY A 100 2.11 7.53 9.24
C GLY A 100 3.00 7.56 10.51
N ALA A 101 4.01 8.42 10.58
CA ALA A 101 4.79 8.66 11.80
C ALA A 101 4.18 9.76 12.69
N ALA A 102 3.58 10.78 12.09
CA ALA A 102 3.06 11.93 12.82
C ALA A 102 1.74 11.61 13.55
N GLY A 103 1.71 11.83 14.86
CA GLY A 103 0.49 11.80 15.67
C GLY A 103 -0.06 10.41 16.02
N GLN A 104 0.55 9.32 15.53
CA GLN A 104 0.18 7.95 15.89
C GLN A 104 1.10 7.46 17.02
N GLY A 105 0.56 6.65 17.94
CA GLY A 105 1.26 6.18 19.13
C GLY A 105 2.41 5.20 18.83
N GLU A 106 2.69 4.29 19.75
CA GLU A 106 3.69 3.24 19.51
C GLU A 106 3.27 2.31 18.35
N TRP A 107 4.21 1.91 17.50
CA TRP A 107 3.99 0.94 16.43
C TRP A 107 4.56 -0.43 16.79
N GLU A 108 3.68 -1.35 17.16
CA GLU A 108 4.00 -2.68 17.64
C GLU A 108 4.54 -3.56 16.53
N ARG A 109 5.60 -4.32 16.84
CA ARG A 109 6.11 -5.38 15.96
C ARG A 109 5.28 -6.66 16.16
N PRO A 110 5.06 -7.47 15.11
CA PRO A 110 5.37 -7.24 13.69
C PRO A 110 4.55 -6.10 13.06
N ARG A 111 5.19 -5.29 12.21
CA ARG A 111 4.60 -4.09 11.61
C ARG A 111 3.98 -4.37 10.26
N VAL A 112 2.79 -3.81 10.00
CA VAL A 112 2.10 -3.92 8.71
C VAL A 112 1.93 -2.53 8.11
N LEU A 113 2.47 -2.32 6.91
CA LEU A 113 2.42 -1.04 6.22
C LEU A 113 1.71 -1.18 4.88
N TYR A 114 0.72 -0.32 4.65
CA TYR A 114 0.12 -0.11 3.34
C TYR A 114 0.73 1.13 2.69
N LEU A 115 1.27 0.98 1.47
CA LEU A 115 1.59 2.13 0.63
C LEU A 115 0.39 2.42 -0.27
N GLN A 116 -0.14 3.64 -0.18
CA GLN A 116 -1.41 3.98 -0.80
C GLN A 116 -1.46 5.46 -1.18
N HIS A 117 -1.65 5.73 -2.48
CA HIS A 117 -1.84 7.09 -2.98
C HIS A 117 -3.33 7.41 -3.10
N ALA A 118 -3.73 8.63 -2.76
CA ALA A 118 -5.10 9.12 -2.95
C ALA A 118 -5.54 9.11 -4.42
N THR A 119 -4.57 9.14 -5.33
CA THR A 119 -4.74 9.16 -6.79
C THR A 119 -4.63 7.77 -7.43
N ASP A 120 -4.39 6.68 -6.68
CA ASP A 120 -4.21 5.34 -7.23
C ASP A 120 -5.50 4.71 -7.78
N PRO A 121 -5.69 4.63 -9.11
CA PRO A 121 -6.91 4.05 -9.67
C PRO A 121 -7.05 2.56 -9.36
N ILE A 122 -5.96 1.82 -9.15
CA ILE A 122 -6.01 0.38 -8.83
C ILE A 122 -6.63 0.15 -7.45
N THR A 123 -6.23 0.97 -6.47
CA THR A 123 -6.78 0.92 -5.11
C THR A 123 -8.25 1.36 -5.09
N TRP A 124 -8.59 2.40 -5.87
CA TRP A 124 -9.89 3.06 -5.76
C TRP A 124 -10.97 2.60 -6.76
N LEU A 125 -10.62 1.84 -7.80
CA LEU A 125 -11.61 1.35 -8.74
C LEU A 125 -12.55 0.37 -8.05
N SER A 126 -13.84 0.71 -8.06
CA SER A 126 -14.90 -0.11 -7.49
C SER A 126 -16.16 0.03 -8.34
N PRO A 127 -16.96 -1.02 -8.53
CA PRO A 127 -18.27 -0.91 -9.21
C PRO A 127 -19.18 0.14 -8.57
N LYS A 128 -19.00 0.42 -7.28
CA LYS A 128 -19.76 1.46 -6.56
C LYS A 128 -19.47 2.86 -7.09
N LEU A 129 -18.28 3.11 -7.64
CA LEU A 129 -17.85 4.43 -8.11
C LEU A 129 -18.76 4.97 -9.25
N PHE A 130 -19.38 4.08 -10.01
CA PHE A 130 -20.32 4.44 -11.07
C PHE A 130 -21.60 5.09 -10.54
N TRP A 131 -21.97 4.81 -9.29
CA TRP A 131 -23.30 5.17 -8.74
C TRP A 131 -23.24 5.85 -7.36
N ARG A 132 -22.10 5.82 -6.68
CA ARG A 132 -21.90 6.39 -5.35
C ARG A 132 -20.63 7.25 -5.32
N ARG A 133 -20.76 8.48 -4.81
CA ARG A 133 -19.64 9.36 -4.52
C ARG A 133 -18.73 8.72 -3.46
N PRO A 134 -17.42 8.58 -3.71
CA PRO A 134 -16.47 8.10 -2.72
C PRO A 134 -16.15 9.18 -1.70
N GLU A 135 -15.86 8.79 -0.45
CA GLU A 135 -15.64 9.75 0.63
C GLU A 135 -14.38 10.58 0.36
N ARG A 136 -13.33 10.01 -0.23
CA ARG A 136 -12.12 10.76 -0.63
C ARG A 136 -12.34 11.93 -1.61
N LEU A 137 -13.51 12.02 -2.26
CA LEU A 137 -13.87 13.14 -3.13
C LEU A 137 -14.80 14.15 -2.44
N THR A 138 -15.09 13.98 -1.15
CA THR A 138 -15.77 14.99 -0.31
C THR A 138 -14.76 16.06 0.15
N PRO A 139 -15.17 17.32 0.30
CA PRO A 139 -14.26 18.40 0.70
C PRO A 139 -13.47 18.11 1.99
N GLU A 140 -14.10 17.43 2.96
CA GLU A 140 -13.55 17.17 4.29
C GLU A 140 -12.54 16.02 4.34
N GLN A 141 -12.48 15.19 3.29
CA GLN A 141 -11.68 13.96 3.25
C GLN A 141 -10.75 13.90 2.03
N ARG A 142 -10.71 14.98 1.25
CA ARG A 142 -9.94 15.07 0.01
C ARG A 142 -8.44 15.19 0.30
N SER A 143 -7.63 14.44 -0.43
CA SER A 143 -6.17 14.67 -0.46
C SER A 143 -5.85 15.99 -1.18
N ALA A 144 -4.80 16.68 -0.71
CA ALA A 144 -4.21 17.82 -1.42
C ALA A 144 -3.69 17.44 -2.83
N ASP A 145 -3.45 16.15 -3.07
CA ASP A 145 -2.94 15.61 -4.34
C ASP A 145 -4.01 15.51 -5.42
N LEU A 146 -5.29 15.57 -5.03
CA LEU A 146 -6.40 15.51 -5.96
C LEU A 146 -6.74 16.92 -6.45
N SER A 147 -6.49 17.19 -7.74
CA SER A 147 -6.83 18.47 -8.39
C SER A 147 -8.19 19.02 -7.94
N PRO A 148 -8.31 20.27 -7.48
CA PRO A 148 -9.59 20.84 -7.00
C PRO A 148 -10.74 20.73 -8.00
N SER A 149 -10.43 20.64 -9.30
CA SER A 149 -11.40 20.50 -10.37
C SER A 149 -11.97 19.08 -10.52
N MET A 150 -11.36 18.05 -9.90
CA MET A 150 -11.85 16.68 -9.97
C MET A 150 -13.04 16.48 -9.03
N HIS A 151 -14.23 16.50 -9.62
CA HIS A 151 -15.50 16.24 -8.95
C HIS A 151 -16.00 14.84 -9.30
N TRP A 152 -16.72 14.21 -8.38
CA TRP A 152 -17.41 12.97 -8.70
C TRP A 152 -18.62 13.28 -9.59
N ILE A 153 -18.61 12.73 -10.80
CA ILE A 153 -19.70 12.75 -11.75
C ILE A 153 -20.10 11.27 -11.98
N PRO A 154 -21.34 10.86 -11.66
CA PRO A 154 -21.78 9.48 -11.82
C PRO A 154 -21.49 8.96 -13.22
N VAL A 155 -21.13 7.67 -13.32
CA VAL A 155 -20.65 6.99 -14.54
C VAL A 155 -19.35 7.54 -15.11
N VAL A 156 -19.22 8.86 -15.29
CA VAL A 156 -18.03 9.54 -15.84
C VAL A 156 -16.80 9.27 -14.99
N THR A 157 -16.87 9.46 -13.67
CA THR A 157 -15.73 9.19 -12.77
C THR A 157 -15.37 7.71 -12.73
N GLY A 158 -16.35 6.80 -12.88
CA GLY A 158 -16.09 5.37 -13.01
C GLY A 158 -15.28 5.04 -14.27
N LEU A 159 -15.69 5.61 -15.42
CA LEU A 159 -14.98 5.46 -16.69
C LEU A 159 -13.60 6.11 -16.66
N GLN A 160 -13.45 7.30 -16.09
CA GLN A 160 -12.16 7.97 -15.91
C GLN A 160 -11.18 7.09 -15.13
N VAL A 161 -11.57 6.59 -13.95
CA VAL A 161 -10.70 5.73 -13.14
C VAL A 161 -10.35 4.41 -13.87
N THR A 162 -11.27 3.86 -14.66
CA THR A 162 -10.96 2.69 -15.51
C THR A 162 -9.93 3.01 -16.60
N LEU A 163 -10.02 4.18 -17.25
CA LEU A 163 -9.04 4.61 -18.24
C LEU A 163 -7.68 4.92 -17.59
N ASP A 164 -7.68 5.54 -16.41
CA ASP A 164 -6.48 5.87 -15.64
C ASP A 164 -5.68 4.62 -15.25
N MET A 165 -6.32 3.44 -15.14
CA MET A 165 -5.59 2.18 -14.93
C MET A 165 -4.54 1.91 -16.02
N LEU A 166 -4.83 2.29 -17.28
CA LEU A 166 -3.98 2.01 -18.44
C LEU A 166 -2.65 2.75 -18.38
N VAL A 167 -2.58 3.85 -17.63
CA VAL A 167 -1.39 4.70 -17.47
C VAL A 167 -0.99 4.86 -16.01
N SER A 168 -1.53 4.02 -15.11
CA SER A 168 -1.43 4.21 -13.67
C SER A 168 -0.01 4.15 -13.11
N GLU A 169 0.93 3.51 -13.82
CA GLU A 169 2.35 3.44 -13.47
C GLU A 169 3.19 4.51 -14.21
N ALA A 170 2.63 5.14 -15.25
CA ALA A 170 3.30 6.12 -16.13
C ALA A 170 3.11 7.57 -15.64
N VAL A 171 3.13 7.76 -14.33
CA VAL A 171 2.97 9.05 -13.63
C VAL A 171 4.14 9.29 -12.69
N PRO A 172 4.39 10.53 -12.23
CA PRO A 172 5.44 10.79 -11.25
C PRO A 172 5.27 9.92 -10.00
N ALA A 173 6.39 9.56 -9.38
CA ALA A 173 6.45 8.50 -8.37
C ALA A 173 5.55 8.69 -7.14
N SER A 174 5.11 9.90 -6.85
CA SER A 174 4.22 10.22 -5.72
C SER A 174 2.71 10.11 -6.03
N TYR A 175 2.34 9.62 -7.22
CA TYR A 175 0.95 9.58 -7.68
C TYR A 175 0.58 8.26 -8.35
N GLY A 176 -0.72 8.02 -8.52
CA GLY A 176 -1.24 6.85 -9.21
C GLY A 176 -0.77 5.56 -8.55
N HIS A 177 -0.47 4.57 -9.39
CA HIS A 177 0.04 3.27 -8.99
C HIS A 177 1.57 3.18 -9.05
N ASN A 178 2.25 4.33 -9.08
CA ASN A 178 3.69 4.40 -8.94
C ASN A 178 4.00 4.71 -7.48
N PHE A 179 4.88 3.93 -6.84
CA PHE A 179 5.31 4.09 -5.44
C PHE A 179 6.83 4.20 -5.33
N GLY A 180 7.46 4.56 -6.46
CA GLY A 180 8.89 4.51 -6.63
C GLY A 180 9.62 5.28 -5.55
N ASP A 181 9.11 6.43 -5.12
CA ASP A 181 9.67 7.40 -4.17
C ASP A 181 9.51 7.04 -2.68
N VAL A 182 8.65 6.06 -2.37
CA VAL A 182 8.26 5.73 -0.98
C VAL A 182 8.49 4.26 -0.64
N VAL A 183 8.64 3.38 -1.63
CA VAL A 183 8.77 1.93 -1.40
C VAL A 183 9.99 1.54 -0.53
N LEU A 184 11.12 2.22 -0.69
CA LEU A 184 12.32 1.94 0.12
C LEU A 184 12.11 2.36 1.58
N THR A 185 11.57 3.55 1.80
CA THR A 185 11.16 3.99 3.15
C THR A 185 10.19 3.00 3.77
N GLY A 186 9.23 2.47 3.00
CA GLY A 186 8.30 1.44 3.48
C GLY A 186 9.00 0.16 3.96
N TRP A 187 10.02 -0.30 3.24
CA TRP A 187 10.83 -1.45 3.65
C TRP A 187 11.63 -1.21 4.94
N GLU A 188 12.20 -0.03 5.10
CA GLU A 188 12.92 0.34 6.34
C GLU A 188 11.98 0.35 7.55
N GLN A 189 10.72 0.77 7.36
CA GLN A 189 9.75 0.86 8.45
C GLN A 189 9.32 -0.52 8.99
N VAL A 190 9.19 -1.52 8.11
CA VAL A 190 8.67 -2.85 8.50
C VAL A 190 9.75 -3.88 8.84
N SER A 191 10.98 -3.68 8.38
CA SER A 191 12.11 -4.55 8.69
C SER A 191 12.76 -4.22 10.05
N THR A 192 13.75 -5.01 10.48
CA THR A 192 14.60 -4.66 11.65
C THR A 192 15.75 -3.70 11.31
N GLY A 193 15.70 -3.04 10.14
CA GLY A 193 16.70 -2.08 9.70
C GLY A 193 17.64 -2.65 8.63
N SER A 194 18.23 -1.73 7.86
CA SER A 194 19.19 -2.02 6.80
C SER A 194 20.62 -1.89 7.31
N THR A 195 21.55 -2.66 6.74
CA THR A 195 23.00 -2.41 6.91
C THR A 195 23.52 -1.32 5.96
N LEU A 196 22.66 -0.82 5.06
CA LEU A 196 22.99 0.24 4.11
C LEU A 196 23.01 1.60 4.83
N ASP A 197 23.98 2.44 4.48
CA ASP A 197 24.02 3.83 4.92
C ASP A 197 23.01 4.71 4.16
N ALA A 198 22.78 5.94 4.64
CA ALA A 198 21.84 6.87 4.04
C ALA A 198 22.14 7.17 2.56
N ALA A 199 23.42 7.24 2.19
CA ALA A 199 23.84 7.49 0.82
C ALA A 199 23.54 6.30 -0.11
N ALA A 200 23.70 5.06 0.38
CA ALA A 200 23.33 3.86 -0.35
C ALA A 200 21.82 3.73 -0.52
N LEU A 201 21.05 4.06 0.51
CA LEU A 201 19.58 4.11 0.42
C LEU A 201 19.13 5.15 -0.61
N GLU A 202 19.71 6.35 -0.59
CA GLU A 202 19.40 7.41 -1.56
C GLU A 202 19.72 6.98 -3.01
N ARG A 203 20.84 6.28 -3.24
CA ARG A 203 21.16 5.73 -4.57
C ARG A 203 20.15 4.70 -5.04
N VAL A 204 19.75 3.76 -4.17
CA VAL A 204 18.73 2.75 -4.49
C VAL A 204 17.39 3.42 -4.79
N GLN A 205 17.01 4.40 -3.96
CA GLN A 205 15.78 5.17 -4.11
C GLN A 205 15.75 5.95 -5.43
N THR A 206 16.87 6.56 -5.80
CA THR A 206 17.03 7.30 -7.07
C THR A 206 16.89 6.37 -8.27
N GLU A 207 17.57 5.21 -8.24
CA GLU A 207 17.49 4.21 -9.30
C GLU A 207 16.04 3.70 -9.50
N ILE A 208 15.37 3.32 -8.40
CA ILE A 208 13.97 2.86 -8.45
C ILE A 208 13.05 3.92 -9.06
N ALA A 209 13.25 5.19 -8.72
CA ALA A 209 12.45 6.29 -9.26
C ALA A 209 12.60 6.46 -10.78
N THR A 210 13.71 5.99 -11.38
CA THR A 210 13.92 6.05 -12.83
C THR A 210 13.16 4.98 -13.62
N TYR A 211 12.69 3.90 -12.97
CA TYR A 211 11.97 2.82 -13.66
C TYR A 211 10.57 3.22 -14.12
N ALA A 212 10.05 4.33 -13.61
CA ALA A 212 8.84 4.95 -14.12
C ALA A 212 9.10 5.52 -15.51
N GLN A 213 8.65 4.81 -16.56
CA GLN A 213 8.60 5.38 -17.91
C GLN A 213 7.44 6.37 -17.97
N ILE A 214 7.70 7.63 -17.60
CA ILE A 214 6.76 8.73 -17.80
C ILE A 214 6.89 9.15 -19.27
N PRO A 215 5.89 8.90 -20.14
CA PRO A 215 5.92 9.48 -21.46
C PRO A 215 5.94 11.00 -21.29
N LEU A 216 6.96 11.65 -21.86
CA LEU A 216 6.92 13.08 -22.06
C LEU A 216 5.64 13.35 -22.85
N PHE A 217 4.71 14.13 -22.29
CA PHE A 217 3.69 14.76 -23.10
C PHE A 217 4.45 15.59 -24.14
N GLN A 218 4.54 15.08 -25.37
CA GLN A 218 4.90 15.93 -26.50
C GLN A 218 3.69 16.84 -26.72
N GLU A 219 3.92 18.14 -26.56
CA GLU A 219 2.96 19.20 -26.88
C GLU A 219 2.44 19.09 -28.31
#